data_AF-A0A2D4FTI7-F1
#
_entry.id   AF-A0A2D4FTI7-F1
#
_cell.length_a   1.000
_cell.length_b   1.000
_cell.length_c   1.000
_cell.angle_alpha   90.00
_cell.angle_beta   90.00
_cell.angle_gamma   90.00
#
_symmetry.space_group_name_H-M   'P 1'
#
loop_
_entity.id
_entity.type
_entity.pdbx_description
1 polymer ?
#
loop_
_entity_poly.entity_id
_entity_poly.type
_entity_poly.pdbx_seq_one_letter_code
_entity_poly.pdbx_strand_id
1 'polypeptide(L)'
;MLLNRLTTVISPPVDIIASCIKCLTVLASRMPAKVWTDLHHTGFLPFVANLVSNMSHMISAEGMNAGGYGNLLMGIEQPQGEYGVTISFLNLVMTLVRGQLGSTQSQGLVPCIVFVLKEMLPNYHKWRYNSHGVREKIGYLILQLIHAILNLCPEMDPRSSSAPSLQSLCIFSLANTEAGQAVISIMGIGVDTIDMVMASQSCSAVES
;
A
#
# COMPACT_ATOMS: atom_id res chain seq x y z
N MET A 1 21.71 5.07 4.62
CA MET A 1 21.07 3.81 5.08
C MET A 1 21.43 2.66 4.14
N LEU A 2 21.56 1.43 4.68
CA LEU A 2 21.84 0.20 3.92
C LEU A 2 20.83 -0.04 2.78
N LEU A 3 19.54 0.21 3.03
CA LEU A 3 18.45 0.03 2.07
C LEU A 3 18.73 0.71 0.71
N ASN A 4 19.17 1.97 0.72
CA ASN A 4 19.50 2.73 -0.51
C ASN A 4 20.66 2.10 -1.32
N ARG A 5 21.65 1.53 -0.63
CA ARG A 5 22.77 0.85 -1.31
C ARG A 5 22.33 -0.47 -1.93
N LEU A 6 21.46 -1.20 -1.25
CA LEU A 6 20.97 -2.49 -1.74
C LEU A 6 19.99 -2.35 -2.92
N THR A 7 19.29 -1.23 -3.06
CA THR A 7 18.35 -0.99 -4.16
C THR A 7 19.00 -0.53 -5.46
N THR A 8 20.30 -0.18 -5.45
CA THR A 8 21.01 0.38 -6.61
C THR A 8 21.99 -0.58 -7.27
N VAL A 9 22.16 -1.80 -6.73
CA VAL A 9 23.02 -2.83 -7.34
C VAL A 9 22.27 -3.58 -8.45
N ILE A 10 23.03 -4.11 -9.42
CA ILE A 10 22.51 -4.78 -10.63
C ILE A 10 21.62 -5.99 -10.29
N SER A 11 21.95 -6.72 -9.22
CA SER A 11 21.16 -7.84 -8.71
C SER A 11 20.89 -7.61 -7.22
N PRO A 12 19.80 -6.91 -6.88
CA PRO A 12 19.53 -6.54 -5.50
C PRO A 12 19.10 -7.77 -4.69
N PRO A 13 19.65 -7.95 -3.47
CA PRO A 13 19.29 -9.09 -2.63
C PRO A 13 17.91 -8.86 -1.99
N VAL A 14 16.86 -9.28 -2.69
CA VAL A 14 15.44 -9.03 -2.35
C VAL A 14 15.09 -9.46 -0.92
N ASP A 15 15.60 -10.60 -0.45
CA ASP A 15 15.34 -11.10 0.91
C ASP A 15 15.95 -10.22 2.00
N ILE A 16 17.14 -9.67 1.74
CA ILE A 16 17.82 -8.75 2.66
C ILE A 16 17.09 -7.41 2.66
N ILE A 17 16.64 -6.94 1.50
CA ILE A 17 15.84 -5.72 1.39
C ILE A 17 14.53 -5.87 2.16
N ALA A 18 13.79 -6.97 1.97
CA ALA A 18 12.59 -7.27 2.72
C ALA A 18 12.85 -7.31 4.24
N SER A 19 13.95 -7.92 4.66
CA SER A 19 14.35 -7.96 6.07
C SER A 19 14.69 -6.58 6.64
N CYS A 20 15.36 -5.74 5.85
CA CYS A 20 15.63 -4.34 6.23
C CYS A 20 14.31 -3.57 6.43
N ILE A 21 13.36 -3.73 5.50
CA ILE A 21 12.05 -3.07 5.59
C ILE A 21 11.28 -3.56 6.82
N LYS A 22 11.28 -4.87 7.10
CA LYS A 22 10.66 -5.43 8.32
C LYS A 22 11.26 -4.82 9.59
N CYS A 23 12.58 -4.64 9.64
CA CYS A 23 13.24 -3.96 10.76
C CYS A 23 12.76 -2.50 10.88
N LEU A 24 12.65 -1.77 9.77
CA LEU A 24 12.09 -0.41 9.75
C LEU A 24 10.63 -0.39 10.20
N THR A 25 9.81 -1.38 9.85
CA THR A 25 8.42 -1.51 10.32
C THR A 25 8.38 -1.62 11.85
N VAL A 26 9.23 -2.46 12.44
CA VAL A 26 9.32 -2.58 13.91
C VAL A 26 9.76 -1.27 14.55
N LEU A 27 10.75 -0.58 13.97
CA LEU A 27 11.19 0.74 14.47
C LEU A 27 10.10 1.81 14.33
N ALA A 28 9.35 1.80 13.22
CA ALA A 28 8.27 2.75 12.95
C ALA A 28 7.13 2.64 13.96
N SER A 29 6.90 1.45 14.53
CA SER A 29 5.90 1.27 15.59
C SER A 29 6.24 2.03 16.88
N ARG A 30 7.51 2.38 17.09
CA ARG A 30 8.00 3.09 18.27
C ARG A 30 8.36 4.55 17.99
N MET A 31 8.90 4.82 16.80
CA MET A 31 9.39 6.15 16.42
C MET A 31 9.06 6.47 14.95
N PRO A 32 7.77 6.60 14.61
CA PRO A 32 7.33 6.73 13.21
C PRO A 32 7.92 7.96 12.54
N ALA A 33 8.00 9.09 13.26
CA ALA A 33 8.51 10.34 12.72
C ALA A 33 9.98 10.26 12.27
N LYS A 34 10.84 9.64 13.07
CA LYS A 34 12.26 9.50 12.72
C LYS A 34 12.43 8.53 11.55
N VAL A 35 11.74 7.39 11.57
CA VAL A 35 11.82 6.41 10.47
C VAL A 35 11.33 7.03 9.17
N TRP A 36 10.25 7.81 9.21
CA TRP A 36 9.78 8.57 8.05
C TRP A 36 10.86 9.50 7.51
N THR A 37 11.43 10.37 8.35
CA THR A 37 12.48 11.32 7.94
C THR A 37 13.70 10.60 7.37
N ASP A 38 14.19 9.55 8.03
CA ASP A 38 15.36 8.80 7.56
C ASP A 38 15.09 8.10 6.21
N LEU A 39 13.87 7.59 6.02
CA LEU A 39 13.48 6.85 4.82
C LEU A 39 13.15 7.75 3.62
N HIS A 40 12.52 8.90 3.85
CA HIS A 40 12.13 9.83 2.78
C HIS A 40 13.34 10.25 1.93
N HIS A 41 14.47 10.51 2.57
CA HIS A 41 15.71 10.91 1.87
C HIS A 41 16.43 9.77 1.13
N THR A 42 15.95 8.53 1.22
CA THR A 42 16.59 7.39 0.55
C THR A 42 16.16 7.22 -0.90
N GLY A 43 15.04 7.83 -1.31
CA GLY A 43 14.42 7.56 -2.62
C GLY A 43 13.79 6.17 -2.75
N PHE A 44 13.71 5.40 -1.65
CA PHE A 44 13.09 4.07 -1.68
C PHE A 44 11.58 4.14 -1.88
N LEU A 45 10.89 5.01 -1.15
CA LEU A 45 9.44 5.15 -1.24
C LEU A 45 9.03 5.90 -2.51
N PRO A 46 7.80 5.68 -3.01
CA PRO A 46 7.20 6.57 -3.97
C PRO A 46 7.24 8.03 -3.51
N PHE A 47 7.54 8.94 -4.43
CA PHE A 47 7.66 10.37 -4.14
C PHE A 47 7.11 11.19 -5.31
N VAL A 48 6.85 12.47 -5.07
CA VAL A 48 6.44 13.41 -6.12
C VAL A 48 7.62 14.35 -6.40
N ALA A 49 7.99 14.51 -7.67
CA ALA A 49 9.11 15.38 -8.04
C ALA A 49 8.75 16.88 -7.99
N ASN A 50 7.48 17.23 -8.22
CA ASN A 50 6.98 18.61 -8.25
C ASN A 50 5.84 18.80 -7.23
N LEU A 51 5.83 19.91 -6.49
CA LEU A 51 4.76 20.18 -5.51
C LEU A 51 3.40 20.27 -6.21
N VAL A 52 2.47 19.39 -5.84
CA VAL A 52 1.10 19.37 -6.38
C VAL A 52 0.17 20.08 -5.41
N SER A 53 -0.52 21.11 -5.89
CA SER A 53 -1.39 21.96 -5.06
C SER A 53 -2.87 21.56 -5.07
N ASN A 54 -3.30 20.65 -5.95
CA ASN A 54 -4.70 20.29 -6.12
C ASN A 54 -4.94 18.76 -6.07
N MET A 55 -6.08 18.35 -5.50
CA MET A 55 -6.49 16.95 -5.33
C MET A 55 -6.56 16.19 -6.66
N SER A 56 -7.10 16.82 -7.71
CA SER A 56 -7.21 16.20 -9.04
C SER A 56 -5.85 15.84 -9.64
N HIS A 57 -4.83 16.68 -9.45
CA HIS A 57 -3.46 16.42 -9.88
C HIS A 57 -2.74 15.41 -8.99
N MET A 58 -3.04 15.36 -7.69
CA MET A 58 -2.48 14.30 -6.83
C MET A 58 -2.97 12.92 -7.28
N ILE A 59 -4.24 12.85 -7.70
CA ILE A 59 -4.86 11.61 -8.14
C ILE A 59 -4.51 11.28 -9.58
N SER A 60 -4.11 12.23 -10.44
CA SER A 60 -3.59 11.86 -11.76
C SER A 60 -2.30 11.03 -11.67
N ALA A 61 -1.60 11.07 -10.52
CA ALA A 61 -0.25 10.52 -10.33
C ALA A 61 0.79 11.14 -11.29
N GLU A 62 0.44 12.27 -11.92
CA GLU A 62 1.33 12.99 -12.81
C GLU A 62 2.51 13.56 -12.01
N GLY A 63 3.73 13.27 -12.46
CA GLY A 63 4.95 13.67 -11.74
C GLY A 63 5.27 12.83 -10.51
N MET A 64 4.53 11.74 -10.25
CA MET A 64 4.91 10.75 -9.24
C MET A 64 5.97 9.79 -9.79
N ASN A 65 6.94 9.46 -8.95
CA ASN A 65 7.92 8.44 -9.19
C ASN A 65 7.68 7.28 -8.21
N ALA A 66 7.68 6.05 -8.71
CA ALA A 66 7.43 4.86 -7.90
C ALA A 66 8.58 4.52 -6.92
N GLY A 67 9.71 5.25 -7.01
CA GLY A 67 10.86 5.11 -6.15
C GLY A 67 11.61 3.79 -6.35
N GLY A 68 12.57 3.53 -5.46
CA GLY A 68 13.28 2.26 -5.43
C GLY A 68 12.37 1.05 -5.25
N TYR A 69 11.29 1.18 -4.46
CA TYR A 69 10.29 0.13 -4.29
C TYR A 69 9.59 -0.21 -5.61
N GLY A 70 9.06 0.78 -6.33
CA GLY A 70 8.38 0.53 -7.60
C GLY A 70 9.26 -0.17 -8.63
N ASN A 71 10.54 0.20 -8.69
CA ASN A 71 11.52 -0.45 -9.55
C ASN A 71 11.72 -1.93 -9.17
N LEU A 72 11.77 -2.26 -7.88
CA LEU A 72 11.85 -3.65 -7.41
C LEU A 72 10.55 -4.42 -7.73
N LEU A 73 9.39 -3.80 -7.52
CA LEU A 73 8.10 -4.43 -7.81
C LEU A 73 7.99 -4.79 -9.30
N MET A 74 8.21 -3.83 -10.18
CA MET A 74 8.04 -4.01 -11.63
C MET A 74 9.18 -4.82 -12.27
N GLY A 75 10.42 -4.59 -11.83
CA GLY A 75 11.60 -5.18 -12.44
C GLY A 75 11.96 -6.57 -11.90
N ILE A 76 11.49 -6.93 -10.71
CA ILE A 76 11.96 -8.14 -10.01
C ILE A 76 10.81 -8.95 -9.44
N GLU A 77 10.01 -8.40 -8.52
CA GLU A 77 8.97 -9.19 -7.83
C GLU A 77 7.87 -9.68 -8.78
N GLN A 78 7.36 -8.82 -9.67
CA GLN A 78 6.34 -9.23 -10.65
C GLN A 78 6.83 -10.29 -11.65
N PRO A 79 8.01 -10.15 -12.29
CA PRO A 79 8.55 -11.20 -13.16
C PRO A 79 8.82 -12.53 -12.44
N GLN A 80 9.34 -12.46 -11.21
CA GLN A 80 9.68 -13.64 -10.43
C GLN A 80 8.47 -14.31 -9.80
N GLY A 81 7.42 -13.55 -9.48
CA GLY A 81 6.22 -14.03 -8.78
C GLY A 81 6.40 -14.20 -7.28
N GLU A 82 7.40 -13.54 -6.69
CA GLU A 82 7.75 -13.54 -5.27
C GLU A 82 7.64 -12.12 -4.70
N TYR A 83 6.87 -11.93 -3.63
CA TYR A 83 6.41 -10.61 -3.16
C TYR A 83 6.88 -10.25 -1.75
N GLY A 84 8.07 -10.70 -1.35
CA GLY A 84 8.62 -10.48 -0.01
C GLY A 84 8.82 -9.00 0.35
N VAL A 85 9.28 -8.19 -0.60
CA VAL A 85 9.46 -6.74 -0.46
C VAL A 85 8.11 -6.05 -0.48
N THR A 86 7.20 -6.39 -1.40
CA THR A 86 5.84 -5.84 -1.45
C THR A 86 5.08 -6.01 -0.13
N ILE A 87 5.09 -7.22 0.43
CA ILE A 87 4.45 -7.49 1.73
C ILE A 87 5.10 -6.65 2.83
N SER A 88 6.42 -6.53 2.84
CA SER A 88 7.14 -5.75 3.85
C SER A 88 6.86 -4.25 3.71
N PHE A 89 6.78 -3.74 2.47
CA PHE A 89 6.42 -2.37 2.13
C PHE A 89 5.02 -2.01 2.62
N LEU A 90 4.01 -2.84 2.32
CA LEU A 90 2.63 -2.59 2.74
C LEU A 90 2.51 -2.52 4.28
N ASN A 91 3.21 -3.41 5.00
CA ASN A 91 3.25 -3.38 6.46
C ASN A 91 3.94 -2.13 7.01
N LEU A 92 5.03 -1.68 6.38
CA LEU A 92 5.70 -0.44 6.74
C LEU A 92 4.79 0.77 6.53
N VAL A 93 4.16 0.90 5.35
CA VAL A 93 3.24 2.01 5.05
C VAL A 93 2.07 2.01 6.02
N MET A 94 1.48 0.85 6.31
CA MET A 94 0.40 0.73 7.30
C MET A 94 0.85 1.19 8.69
N THR A 95 2.05 0.81 9.11
CA THR A 95 2.59 1.22 10.42
C THR A 95 2.84 2.72 10.47
N LEU A 96 3.37 3.30 9.39
CA LEU A 96 3.57 4.74 9.28
C LEU A 96 2.22 5.47 9.35
N VAL A 97 1.23 5.08 8.54
CA VAL A 97 -0.12 5.66 8.56
C VAL A 97 -0.74 5.62 9.95
N ARG A 98 -0.68 4.48 10.65
CA ARG A 98 -1.21 4.37 12.02
C ARG A 98 -0.44 5.22 13.03
N GLY A 99 0.86 5.43 12.80
CA GLY A 99 1.71 6.30 13.61
C GLY A 99 1.56 7.80 13.34
N GLN A 100 0.76 8.22 12.34
CA GLN A 100 0.56 9.62 11.95
C GLN A 100 -0.56 10.35 12.72
N LEU A 101 -1.12 9.78 13.79
CA LEU A 101 -2.19 10.43 14.55
C LEU A 101 -1.70 11.76 15.17
N GLY A 102 -2.00 12.89 14.50
CA GLY A 102 -1.65 14.25 14.92
C GLY A 102 -0.35 14.84 14.39
N SER A 103 0.25 14.30 13.31
CA SER A 103 1.52 14.81 12.75
C SER A 103 1.38 15.34 11.32
N THR A 104 2.05 16.46 11.02
CA THR A 104 2.14 17.09 9.69
C THR A 104 2.83 16.24 8.62
N GLN A 105 3.36 15.06 8.97
CA GLN A 105 4.02 14.15 8.03
C GLN A 105 3.03 13.30 7.22
N SER A 106 1.73 13.37 7.51
CA SER A 106 0.66 12.70 6.76
C SER A 106 0.73 13.01 5.25
N GLN A 107 1.06 14.24 4.88
CA GLN A 107 1.23 14.68 3.48
C GLN A 107 2.39 13.98 2.77
N GLY A 108 3.44 13.61 3.50
CA GLY A 108 4.58 12.88 2.95
C GLY A 108 4.20 11.49 2.44
N LEU A 109 3.18 10.85 3.02
CA LEU A 109 2.74 9.50 2.65
C LEU A 109 1.81 9.48 1.42
N VAL A 110 1.31 10.64 0.96
CA VAL A 110 0.40 10.75 -0.19
C VAL A 110 0.89 9.93 -1.40
N PRO A 111 2.16 10.01 -1.84
CA PRO A 111 2.59 9.28 -3.04
C PRO A 111 2.55 7.76 -2.83
N CYS A 112 2.84 7.28 -1.61
CA CYS A 112 2.72 5.86 -1.27
C CYS A 112 1.26 5.40 -1.36
N ILE A 113 0.33 6.21 -0.86
CA ILE A 113 -1.10 5.88 -0.88
C ILE A 113 -1.65 5.90 -2.30
N VAL A 114 -1.32 6.92 -3.09
CA VAL A 114 -1.73 6.99 -4.50
C VAL A 114 -1.16 5.82 -5.29
N PHE A 115 0.12 5.47 -5.08
CA PHE A 115 0.72 4.30 -5.72
C PHE A 115 -0.04 3.01 -5.39
N VAL A 116 -0.40 2.79 -4.12
CA VAL A 116 -1.18 1.61 -3.73
C VAL A 116 -2.57 1.63 -4.38
N LEU A 117 -3.27 2.76 -4.36
CA LEU A 117 -4.65 2.86 -4.85
C LEU A 117 -4.75 2.79 -6.38
N LYS A 118 -3.77 3.31 -7.11
CA LYS A 118 -3.80 3.39 -8.58
C LYS A 118 -3.03 2.30 -9.28
N GLU A 119 -1.86 1.93 -8.77
CA GLU A 119 -0.98 0.96 -9.43
C GLU A 119 -1.20 -0.44 -8.89
N MET A 120 -1.28 -0.59 -7.56
CA MET A 120 -1.34 -1.92 -6.94
C MET A 120 -2.77 -2.47 -6.87
N LEU A 121 -3.70 -1.76 -6.25
CA LEU A 121 -5.06 -2.25 -6.00
C LEU A 121 -5.81 -2.68 -7.28
N PRO A 122 -5.75 -1.94 -8.40
CA PRO A 122 -6.44 -2.36 -9.61
C PRO A 122 -5.75 -3.51 -10.34
N ASN A 123 -4.44 -3.73 -10.11
CA ASN A 123 -3.65 -4.64 -10.94
C ASN A 123 -3.11 -5.87 -10.22
N TYR A 124 -3.09 -5.91 -8.88
CA TYR A 124 -2.46 -7.01 -8.16
C TYR A 124 -3.04 -8.38 -8.54
N HIS A 125 -4.32 -8.46 -8.88
CA HIS A 125 -4.95 -9.70 -9.31
C HIS A 125 -4.39 -10.27 -10.62
N LYS A 126 -3.76 -9.44 -11.46
CA LYS A 126 -3.15 -9.82 -12.75
C LYS A 126 -1.68 -10.24 -12.61
N TRP A 127 -1.08 -10.07 -11.44
CA TRP A 127 0.31 -10.41 -11.25
C TRP A 127 0.53 -11.93 -11.23
N ARG A 128 1.76 -12.35 -11.51
CA ARG A 128 2.17 -13.76 -11.45
C ARG A 128 2.42 -14.16 -10.00
N TYR A 129 1.86 -15.27 -9.52
CA TYR A 129 2.10 -15.77 -8.16
C TYR A 129 2.66 -17.19 -8.21
N ASN A 130 3.81 -17.43 -7.56
CA ASN A 130 4.37 -18.78 -7.45
C ASN A 130 3.79 -19.56 -6.26
N SER A 131 3.36 -18.84 -5.21
CA SER A 131 2.87 -19.42 -3.97
C SER A 131 1.40 -19.10 -3.76
N HIS A 132 0.62 -20.12 -3.39
CA HIS A 132 -0.79 -19.96 -3.00
C HIS A 132 -0.93 -19.04 -1.77
N GLY A 133 -2.02 -18.28 -1.69
CA GLY A 133 -2.31 -17.39 -0.55
C GLY A 133 -1.57 -16.04 -0.59
N VAL A 134 -0.54 -15.87 -1.41
CA VAL A 134 0.21 -14.61 -1.49
C VAL A 134 -0.65 -13.50 -2.10
N ARG A 135 -1.43 -13.81 -3.13
CA ARG A 135 -2.38 -12.88 -3.75
C ARG A 135 -3.39 -12.36 -2.73
N GLU A 136 -4.00 -13.27 -1.98
CA GLU A 136 -4.99 -12.97 -0.94
C GLU A 136 -4.37 -12.14 0.18
N LYS A 137 -3.14 -12.47 0.58
CA LYS A 137 -2.39 -11.71 1.58
C LYS A 137 -2.11 -10.27 1.14
N ILE A 138 -1.70 -10.06 -0.12
CA ILE A 138 -1.49 -8.70 -0.66
C ILE A 138 -2.81 -7.94 -0.69
N GLY A 139 -3.88 -8.54 -1.22
CA GLY A 139 -5.22 -7.92 -1.25
C GLY A 139 -5.69 -7.54 0.15
N TYR A 140 -5.54 -8.43 1.13
CA TYR A 140 -5.86 -8.18 2.52
C TYR A 140 -5.08 -7.02 3.13
N LEU A 141 -3.77 -6.93 2.87
CA LEU A 141 -2.93 -5.83 3.36
C LEU A 141 -3.32 -4.47 2.74
N ILE A 142 -3.65 -4.46 1.45
CA ILE A 142 -4.15 -3.25 0.75
C ILE A 142 -5.49 -2.81 1.37
N LEU A 143 -6.43 -3.73 1.57
CA LEU A 143 -7.72 -3.42 2.18
C LEU A 143 -7.59 -2.94 3.62
N GLN A 144 -6.71 -3.54 4.42
CA GLN A 144 -6.41 -3.06 5.75
C GLN A 144 -5.80 -1.65 5.76
N LEU A 145 -4.94 -1.33 4.79
CA LEU A 145 -4.38 0.01 4.66
C LEU A 145 -5.46 1.03 4.36
N ILE A 146 -6.36 0.72 3.41
CA ILE A 146 -7.53 1.55 3.09
C ILE A 146 -8.38 1.76 4.34
N HIS A 147 -8.71 0.68 5.04
CA HIS A 147 -9.49 0.75 6.28
C HIS A 147 -8.80 1.62 7.34
N ALA A 148 -7.48 1.49 7.52
CA ALA A 148 -6.73 2.32 8.46
C ALA A 148 -6.78 3.81 8.08
N ILE A 149 -6.68 4.14 6.80
CA ILE A 149 -6.75 5.53 6.30
C ILE A 149 -8.15 6.11 6.50
N LEU A 150 -9.19 5.33 6.18
CA LEU A 150 -10.59 5.77 6.31
C LEU A 150 -10.98 6.00 7.77
N ASN A 151 -10.31 5.35 8.72
CA ASN A 151 -10.53 5.53 10.17
C ASN A 151 -9.54 6.50 10.83
N LEU A 152 -8.74 7.24 10.06
CA LEU A 152 -7.99 8.36 10.62
C LEU A 152 -8.97 9.43 11.12
N CYS A 153 -8.79 9.90 12.35
CA CYS A 153 -9.58 11.01 12.87
C CYS A 153 -9.31 12.27 12.04
N PRO A 154 -10.35 13.05 11.66
CA PRO A 154 -10.13 14.30 10.96
C PRO A 154 -9.29 15.24 11.82
N GLU A 155 -8.26 15.86 11.23
CA GLU A 155 -7.50 16.92 11.90
C GLU A 155 -8.47 18.06 12.26
N MET A 156 -8.64 18.31 13.56
CA MET A 156 -9.54 19.33 14.10
C MET A 156 -8.96 20.75 14.01
N ASP A 157 -7.94 20.99 13.18
CA ASP A 157 -7.30 22.29 13.08
C ASP A 157 -7.81 23.08 11.85
N PRO A 158 -8.77 24.01 12.02
CA PRO A 158 -9.33 24.80 10.93
C PRO A 158 -8.35 25.81 10.32
N ARG A 159 -7.11 25.90 10.85
CA ARG A 159 -6.07 26.83 10.40
C ARG A 159 -4.99 26.16 9.53
N SER A 160 -4.92 24.84 9.47
CA SER A 160 -3.84 24.14 8.76
C SER A 160 -4.30 23.54 7.43
N SER A 161 -3.76 24.13 6.36
CA SER A 161 -3.45 23.50 5.07
C SER A 161 -4.56 23.44 4.02
N SER A 162 -4.30 24.14 2.92
CA SER A 162 -4.94 24.01 1.61
C SER A 162 -4.76 22.63 0.95
N ALA A 163 -4.15 21.66 1.64
CA ALA A 163 -3.85 20.34 1.10
C ALA A 163 -4.84 19.29 1.64
N PRO A 164 -5.38 18.40 0.78
CA PRO A 164 -6.34 17.38 1.16
C PRO A 164 -5.74 16.38 2.17
N SER A 165 -6.56 15.92 3.11
CA SER A 165 -6.18 14.84 4.04
C SER A 165 -6.04 13.50 3.32
N LEU A 166 -5.24 12.57 3.87
CA LEU A 166 -5.14 11.19 3.36
C LEU A 166 -6.51 10.50 3.27
N GLN A 167 -7.39 10.76 4.23
CA GLN A 167 -8.76 10.24 4.25
C GLN A 167 -9.56 10.75 3.05
N SER A 168 -9.56 12.06 2.80
CA SER A 168 -10.26 12.66 1.66
C SER A 168 -9.72 12.14 0.32
N LEU A 169 -8.40 11.93 0.22
CA LEU A 169 -7.73 11.38 -0.96
C LEU A 169 -8.17 9.95 -1.21
N CYS A 170 -8.23 9.13 -0.17
CA CYS A 170 -8.68 7.74 -0.24
C CYS A 170 -10.16 7.67 -0.66
N ILE A 171 -11.04 8.46 -0.04
CA ILE A 171 -12.46 8.53 -0.40
C ILE A 171 -12.62 8.93 -1.87
N PHE A 172 -11.97 10.01 -2.30
CA PHE A 172 -12.09 10.46 -3.68
C PHE A 172 -11.56 9.42 -4.67
N SER A 173 -10.41 8.79 -4.38
CA SER A 173 -9.83 7.77 -5.25
C SER A 173 -10.75 6.56 -5.38
N LEU A 174 -11.33 6.09 -4.27
CA LEU A 174 -12.28 4.97 -4.28
C LEU A 174 -13.57 5.33 -5.03
N ALA A 175 -14.05 6.56 -4.93
CA ALA A 175 -15.28 6.99 -5.58
C ALA A 175 -15.11 7.27 -7.09
N ASN A 176 -13.92 7.70 -7.54
CA ASN A 176 -13.72 8.28 -8.87
C ASN A 176 -12.68 7.56 -9.74
N THR A 177 -12.11 6.44 -9.30
CA THR A 177 -11.07 5.70 -10.07
C THR A 177 -11.33 4.19 -10.08
N GLU A 178 -10.50 3.45 -10.82
CA GLU A 178 -10.54 1.98 -10.86
C GLU A 178 -10.32 1.31 -9.48
N ALA A 179 -9.78 2.04 -8.51
CA ALA A 179 -9.65 1.59 -7.12
C ALA A 179 -11.00 1.09 -6.55
N GLY A 180 -12.09 1.83 -6.78
CA GLY A 180 -13.43 1.43 -6.32
C GLY A 180 -13.92 0.14 -6.98
N GLN A 181 -13.71 0.02 -8.30
CA GLN A 181 -14.08 -1.18 -9.06
C GLN A 181 -13.30 -2.41 -8.60
N ALA A 182 -12.01 -2.24 -8.29
CA ALA A 182 -11.18 -3.31 -7.75
C ALA A 182 -11.69 -3.82 -6.39
N VAL A 183 -12.12 -2.91 -5.49
CA VAL A 183 -12.72 -3.31 -4.20
C VAL A 183 -14.01 -4.09 -4.42
N ILE A 184 -14.89 -3.63 -5.31
CA ILE A 184 -16.14 -4.33 -5.66
C ILE A 184 -15.85 -5.72 -6.23
N SER A 185 -14.84 -5.84 -7.10
CA SER A 185 -14.43 -7.13 -7.65
C SER A 185 -13.95 -8.11 -6.58
N ILE A 186 -13.17 -7.64 -5.59
CA ILE A 186 -12.75 -8.47 -4.46
C ILE A 186 -13.96 -8.96 -3.66
N MET A 187 -14.93 -8.07 -3.39
CA MET A 187 -16.15 -8.43 -2.68
C MET A 187 -16.94 -9.50 -3.45
N GLY A 188 -17.08 -9.36 -4.77
CA GLY A 188 -17.75 -10.36 -5.62
C GLY A 188 -17.13 -11.76 -5.51
N ILE A 189 -15.79 -11.85 -5.64
CA ILE A 189 -15.08 -13.13 -5.48
C ILE A 189 -15.30 -13.74 -4.09
N GLY A 190 -15.32 -12.90 -3.05
CA GLY A 190 -15.57 -13.33 -1.68
C GLY A 190 -16.96 -13.94 -1.50
N VAL A 191 -18.00 -13.34 -2.09
CA VAL A 191 -19.37 -13.84 -2.06
C VAL A 191 -19.47 -15.22 -2.72
N ASP A 192 -18.94 -15.37 -3.94
CA ASP A 192 -18.97 -16.66 -4.65
C ASP A 192 -18.28 -17.77 -3.86
N THR A 193 -17.18 -17.43 -3.16
CA THR A 193 -16.45 -18.39 -2.32
C THR A 193 -17.26 -18.80 -1.10
N ILE A 194 -17.93 -17.85 -0.44
CA ILE A 194 -18.77 -18.11 0.73
C ILE A 194 -19.98 -18.96 0.33
N ASP A 195 -20.65 -18.62 -0.75
CA ASP A 195 -21.83 -19.35 -1.24
C ASP A 195 -21.47 -20.81 -1.59
N MET A 196 -20.32 -21.03 -2.22
CA MET A 196 -19.80 -22.37 -2.50
C MET A 196 -19.52 -23.16 -1.20
N VAL A 197 -18.90 -22.52 -0.20
CA VAL A 197 -18.65 -23.16 1.10
C VAL A 197 -19.97 -23.47 1.82
N MET A 198 -20.93 -22.55 1.82
CA MET A 198 -22.25 -22.75 2.42
C MET A 198 -23.03 -23.88 1.72
N ALA A 199 -22.97 -23.97 0.40
CA ALA A 199 -23.58 -25.07 -0.36
C ALA A 199 -22.92 -26.44 -0.07
N SER A 200 -21.61 -26.48 0.17
CA SER A 200 -20.91 -27.72 0.55
C SER A 200 -21.25 -28.20 1.97
N GLN A 201 -21.53 -27.28 2.90
CA GLN A 201 -21.92 -27.60 4.27
C GLN A 201 -23.37 -28.08 4.38
N SER A 202 -24.29 -27.54 3.56
CA SER A 202 -25.67 -28.00 3.54
C SER A 202 -25.82 -29.40 2.96
N CYS A 203 -24.98 -29.79 1.99
CA CYS A 203 -25.01 -31.12 1.38
C CYS A 203 -24.53 -32.23 2.35
N SER A 204 -23.49 -31.95 3.15
CA SER A 204 -22.96 -32.89 4.15
C SER A 204 -23.88 -33.10 5.36
N ALA A 205 -24.76 -32.14 5.67
CA ALA A 205 -25.75 -32.27 6.73
C ALA A 205 -26.98 -33.12 6.35
N VAL A 206 -27.19 -33.41 5.06
CA VAL A 206 -28.33 -34.21 4.57
C VAL A 206 -27.96 -35.70 4.42
N GLU A 207 -26.67 -36.04 4.49
CA GLU A 207 -26.16 -37.41 4.41
C GLU A 207 -25.81 -38.05 5.77
N SER A 208 -26.17 -37.40 6.89
CA SER A 208 -25.99 -37.91 8.26
C SER A 208 -27.33 -38.25 8.92
#